data_AF-A0A8T4B398-F1
#
_entry.id   AF-A0A8T4B398-F1
#
_cell.length_a   1.000
_cell.length_b   1.000
_cell.length_c   1.000
_cell.angle_alpha   90.00
_cell.angle_beta   90.00
_cell.angle_gamma   90.00
#
_symmetry.space_group_name_H-M   'P 1'
#
loop_
_entity.id
_entity.type
_entity.pdbx_description
1 polymer ?
#
loop_
_entity_poly.entity_id
_entity_poly.type
_entity_poly.pdbx_seq_one_letter_code
_entity_poly.pdbx_strand_id
1 'polypeptide(L)'
;MNPTRTINVITLACLLFLTGCFGVTDDTITPEADGQATNLTNHSPIIELSELLNTVGMMNAATDNSTNATTGVETLHGFDVELYHSAVDIDGDMMTLGWDINLDGTIDITATSPAGFTNVYIPISQWNSFVGIDSTGYLTDTGITEHSYYSQVAFIAIDTHGAGHASILEVIVEREYENNTASTEFAFTADGAIEGQPSTATDDSLVRMTMNQGQAINWAAVSVSVSINDGAPITCDKDSGDRECVYV
;
A
#
# COMPACT_ATOMS: atom_id res chain seq x y z
N MET A 1 43.85 26.56 75.17
CA MET A 1 43.43 26.54 73.74
C MET A 1 42.61 27.79 73.47
N ASN A 2 42.88 28.52 72.39
CA ASN A 2 42.16 29.76 72.08
C ASN A 2 40.71 29.41 71.65
N PRO A 3 39.67 29.89 72.35
CA PRO A 3 38.28 29.51 72.09
C PRO A 3 37.85 29.77 70.63
N THR A 4 38.41 30.78 69.98
CA THR A 4 38.15 31.10 68.58
C THR A 4 38.69 30.03 67.63
N ARG A 5 39.84 29.41 67.95
CA ARG A 5 40.39 28.30 67.15
C ARG A 5 39.54 27.04 67.29
N THR A 6 39.00 26.78 68.47
CA THR A 6 38.12 25.63 68.71
C THR A 6 36.80 25.77 67.95
N ILE A 7 36.20 26.97 67.95
CA ILE A 7 34.96 27.23 67.20
C ILE A 7 35.20 27.07 65.70
N ASN A 8 36.26 27.68 65.15
CA ASN A 8 36.53 27.59 63.71
C ASN A 8 36.76 26.14 63.24
N VAL A 9 37.41 25.31 64.06
CA VAL A 9 37.63 23.88 63.75
C VAL A 9 36.31 23.10 63.80
N ILE A 10 35.45 23.38 64.77
CA ILE A 10 34.12 22.74 64.85
C ILE A 10 33.25 23.18 63.69
N THR A 11 33.23 24.47 63.34
CA THR A 11 32.43 24.97 62.20
C THR A 11 32.90 24.37 60.89
N LEU A 12 34.22 24.26 60.68
CA LEU A 12 34.77 23.63 59.48
C LEU A 12 34.49 22.12 59.42
N ALA A 13 34.56 21.42 60.56
CA ALA A 13 34.21 20.01 60.66
C ALA A 13 32.72 19.78 60.39
N CYS A 14 31.84 20.60 60.96
CA CYS A 14 30.40 20.58 60.68
C CYS A 14 30.11 20.84 59.21
N LEU A 15 30.77 21.82 58.57
CA LEU A 15 30.62 22.08 57.15
C LEU A 15 31.06 20.87 56.30
N LEU A 16 32.16 20.20 56.65
CA LEU A 16 32.62 18.98 55.99
C LEU A 16 31.66 17.79 56.14
N PHE A 17 30.95 17.69 57.26
CA PHE A 17 29.88 16.70 57.47
C PHE A 17 28.61 17.06 56.69
N LEU A 18 28.23 18.34 56.66
CA LEU A 18 27.03 18.79 55.93
C LEU A 18 27.19 18.77 54.41
N THR A 19 28.42 18.87 53.88
CA THR A 19 28.70 18.81 52.42
C THR A 19 28.93 17.39 51.90
N GLY A 20 28.77 16.36 52.73
CA GLY A 20 28.78 14.96 52.27
C GLY A 20 30.15 14.44 51.80
N CYS A 21 31.26 15.08 52.15
CA CYS A 21 32.60 14.69 51.70
C CYS A 21 33.20 13.49 52.47
N PHE A 22 32.48 12.93 53.45
CA PHE A 22 32.84 11.67 54.11
C PHE A 22 31.93 10.55 53.61
N GLY A 23 32.39 9.83 52.59
CA GLY A 23 31.80 8.57 52.14
C GLY A 23 31.95 7.49 53.20
N VAL A 24 31.09 7.53 54.22
CA VAL A 24 31.00 6.53 55.30
C VAL A 24 29.55 6.12 55.49
N THR A 25 28.95 5.58 54.44
CA THR A 25 27.87 4.59 54.51
C THR A 25 27.89 3.79 53.22
N ASP A 26 28.25 2.51 53.36
CA ASP A 26 27.65 1.34 52.71
C ASP A 26 27.13 1.54 51.27
N ASP A 27 27.81 0.88 50.32
CA ASP A 27 27.34 0.62 48.96
C ASP A 27 25.87 0.18 49.02
N THR A 28 24.93 1.05 48.64
CA THR A 28 23.68 0.72 47.89
C THR A 28 22.75 1.94 47.73
N ILE A 29 22.88 3.07 48.45
CA ILE A 29 21.98 4.22 48.19
C ILE A 29 22.71 5.56 48.34
N THR A 30 23.58 5.89 47.38
CA THR A 30 23.73 7.29 46.97
C THR A 30 22.54 7.60 46.05
N PRO A 31 21.57 8.45 46.43
CA PRO A 31 20.74 9.07 45.41
C PRO A 31 21.67 9.81 44.46
N GLU A 32 21.43 9.70 43.15
CA GLU A 32 22.21 10.41 42.16
C GLU A 32 22.30 11.89 42.53
N ALA A 33 23.49 12.47 42.44
CA ALA A 33 23.68 13.89 42.71
C ALA A 33 22.75 14.69 41.79
N ASP A 34 21.94 15.58 42.35
CA ASP A 34 21.10 16.52 41.59
C ASP A 34 21.99 17.26 40.57
N GLY A 35 21.82 16.93 39.29
CA GLY A 35 22.62 17.44 38.18
C GLY A 35 23.47 16.41 37.42
N GLN A 36 23.44 15.14 37.82
CA GLN A 36 24.12 14.04 37.11
C GLN A 36 23.16 13.07 36.39
N ALA A 37 21.91 13.49 36.17
CA ALA A 37 21.14 12.93 35.07
C ALA A 37 21.83 13.37 33.78
N THR A 38 22.46 12.44 33.06
CA THR A 38 22.63 12.61 31.62
C THR A 38 21.22 12.77 31.07
N ASN A 39 20.75 14.00 30.92
CA ASN A 39 19.56 14.31 30.14
C ASN A 39 19.91 13.95 28.70
N LEU A 40 19.85 12.65 28.38
CA LEU A 40 19.68 12.20 27.02
C LEU A 40 18.37 12.86 26.59
N THR A 41 18.51 13.85 25.73
CA THR A 41 17.35 14.55 25.18
C THR A 41 16.67 13.51 24.29
N ASN A 42 15.49 13.04 24.68
CA ASN A 42 14.71 12.11 23.87
C ASN A 42 14.04 12.89 22.74
N HIS A 43 14.41 12.59 21.51
CA HIS A 43 13.86 13.16 20.30
C HIS A 43 12.74 12.27 19.80
N SER A 44 11.58 12.86 19.50
CA SER A 44 10.52 12.13 18.82
C SER A 44 11.02 11.55 17.50
N PRO A 45 10.54 10.36 17.10
CA PRO A 45 10.73 9.84 15.76
C PRO A 45 10.33 10.85 14.67
N ILE A 46 11.01 10.81 13.54
CA ILE A 46 10.69 11.57 12.34
C ILE A 46 10.05 10.61 11.34
N ILE A 47 8.95 11.03 10.71
CA ILE A 47 8.25 10.25 9.67
C ILE A 47 8.34 11.01 8.35
N GLU A 48 8.65 10.28 7.28
CA GLU A 48 8.52 10.76 5.92
C GLU A 48 7.70 9.75 5.10
N LEU A 49 6.59 10.24 4.53
CA LEU A 49 5.74 9.46 3.63
C LEU A 49 6.05 9.88 2.20
N SER A 50 6.24 8.90 1.32
CA SER A 50 6.51 9.17 -0.09
C SER A 50 5.19 9.22 -0.85
N GLU A 51 4.79 10.40 -1.32
CA GLU A 51 3.61 10.55 -2.17
C GLU A 51 3.70 9.64 -3.40
N LEU A 52 4.84 9.67 -4.11
CA LEU A 52 5.04 8.86 -5.32
C LEU A 52 4.88 7.35 -5.07
N LEU A 53 5.53 6.82 -4.04
CA LEU A 53 5.46 5.38 -3.76
C LEU A 53 4.08 4.98 -3.26
N ASN A 54 3.43 5.83 -2.46
CA ASN A 54 2.07 5.60 -2.00
C ASN A 54 1.06 5.65 -3.16
N THR A 55 1.18 6.58 -4.10
CA THR A 55 0.36 6.59 -5.32
C THR A 55 0.49 5.27 -6.09
N VAL A 56 1.71 4.74 -6.25
CA VAL A 56 1.93 3.47 -6.95
C VAL A 56 1.32 2.29 -6.19
N GLY A 57 1.46 2.25 -4.87
CA GLY A 57 0.87 1.20 -4.05
C GLY A 57 -0.66 1.25 -4.01
N MET A 58 -1.24 2.45 -4.10
CA MET A 58 -2.69 2.67 -4.19
C MET A 58 -3.29 2.29 -5.55
N MET A 59 -2.55 2.45 -6.66
CA MET A 59 -3.05 2.05 -7.99
C MET A 59 -3.35 0.55 -8.10
N ASN A 60 -2.73 -0.28 -7.27
CA ASN A 60 -2.93 -1.72 -7.25
C ASN A 60 -3.88 -2.18 -6.13
N ALA A 61 -4.73 -1.27 -5.63
CA ALA A 61 -5.67 -1.58 -4.57
C ALA A 61 -6.54 -2.79 -4.93
N ALA A 62 -6.50 -3.83 -4.12
CA ALA A 62 -7.38 -4.98 -4.29
C ALA A 62 -8.73 -4.67 -3.62
N THR A 63 -9.80 -4.89 -4.37
CA THR A 63 -11.15 -4.70 -3.84
C THR A 63 -11.57 -5.95 -3.05
N ASP A 64 -12.11 -5.76 -1.84
CA ASP A 64 -12.88 -6.79 -1.13
C ASP A 64 -14.38 -6.61 -1.38
N ASN A 65 -15.00 -7.54 -2.11
CA ASN A 65 -16.44 -7.59 -2.32
C ASN A 65 -17.00 -9.00 -2.13
N SER A 66 -18.31 -9.07 -1.89
CA SER A 66 -19.05 -10.34 -1.92
C SER A 66 -20.25 -10.24 -2.85
N THR A 67 -20.52 -11.32 -3.58
CA THR A 67 -21.70 -11.42 -4.44
C THR A 67 -22.76 -12.31 -3.80
N ASN A 68 -23.99 -11.81 -3.69
CA ASN A 68 -25.11 -12.63 -3.25
C ASN A 68 -25.48 -13.64 -4.34
N ALA A 69 -25.28 -14.93 -4.08
CA ALA A 69 -25.50 -16.00 -5.04
C ALA A 69 -26.95 -16.12 -5.57
N THR A 70 -27.93 -15.52 -4.89
CA THR A 70 -29.35 -15.59 -5.29
C THR A 70 -29.77 -14.37 -6.10
N THR A 71 -29.30 -13.18 -5.75
CA THR A 71 -29.70 -11.92 -6.41
C THR A 71 -28.68 -11.39 -7.40
N GLY A 72 -27.45 -11.90 -7.36
CA GLY A 72 -26.31 -11.38 -8.13
C GLY A 72 -25.81 -10.01 -7.65
N VAL A 73 -26.34 -9.48 -6.54
CA VAL A 73 -25.96 -8.16 -6.02
C VAL A 73 -24.59 -8.24 -5.37
N GLU A 74 -23.68 -7.37 -5.78
CA GLU A 74 -22.37 -7.17 -5.14
C GLU A 74 -22.48 -6.22 -3.95
N THR A 75 -21.70 -6.49 -2.91
CA THR A 75 -21.52 -5.63 -1.75
C THR A 75 -20.02 -5.38 -1.57
N LEU A 76 -19.63 -4.11 -1.55
CA LEU A 76 -18.26 -3.67 -1.30
C LEU A 76 -17.98 -3.62 0.22
N HIS A 77 -16.93 -4.29 0.66
CA HIS A 77 -16.53 -4.36 2.08
C HIS A 77 -15.34 -3.47 2.41
N GLY A 78 -14.45 -3.20 1.44
CA GLY A 78 -13.28 -2.36 1.64
C GLY A 78 -12.25 -2.54 0.52
N PHE A 79 -11.04 -2.07 0.80
CA PHE A 79 -9.90 -2.18 -0.10
C PHE A 79 -8.63 -2.58 0.67
N ASP A 80 -7.83 -3.45 0.08
CA ASP A 80 -6.44 -3.71 0.48
C ASP A 80 -5.54 -2.81 -0.36
N VAL A 81 -4.81 -1.90 0.30
CA VAL A 81 -3.84 -1.01 -0.34
C VAL A 81 -2.44 -1.31 0.15
N GLU A 82 -1.43 -1.09 -0.69
CA GLU A 82 -0.03 -1.18 -0.28
C GLU A 82 0.50 0.23 -0.02
N LEU A 83 0.92 0.54 1.20
CA LEU A 83 1.37 1.88 1.60
C LEU A 83 2.84 1.87 2.03
N TYR A 84 3.62 2.77 1.44
CA TYR A 84 5.00 3.02 1.81
C TYR A 84 5.10 3.91 3.04
N HIS A 85 5.93 3.50 3.99
CA HIS A 85 6.28 4.28 5.17
C HIS A 85 7.80 4.38 5.32
N SER A 86 8.25 5.44 5.98
CA SER A 86 9.60 5.52 6.52
C SER A 86 9.63 6.35 7.81
N ALA A 87 10.37 5.87 8.79
CA ALA A 87 10.57 6.55 10.07
C ALA A 87 12.00 6.35 10.58
N VAL A 88 12.49 7.33 11.33
CA VAL A 88 13.81 7.28 11.99
C VAL A 88 13.72 7.91 13.37
N ASP A 89 14.33 7.24 14.34
CA ASP A 89 14.66 7.81 15.63
C ASP A 89 16.17 8.11 15.64
N ILE A 90 16.53 9.37 15.87
CA ILE A 90 17.92 9.82 15.82
C ILE A 90 18.71 9.42 17.07
N ASP A 91 18.02 9.07 18.16
CA ASP A 91 18.65 8.59 19.39
C ASP A 91 19.02 7.11 19.30
N GLY A 92 18.50 6.41 18.28
CA GLY A 92 18.78 5.00 18.01
C GLY A 92 17.94 4.04 18.86
N ASP A 93 16.89 4.54 19.50
CA ASP A 93 15.94 3.75 20.26
C ASP A 93 15.06 2.88 19.34
N MET A 94 14.44 1.86 19.94
CA MET A 94 13.43 1.08 19.22
C MET A 94 12.15 1.89 19.07
N MET A 95 11.47 1.72 17.94
CA MET A 95 10.18 2.36 17.66
C MET A 95 9.06 1.32 17.54
N THR A 96 7.88 1.68 18.05
CA THR A 96 6.61 1.06 17.68
C THR A 96 6.03 1.83 16.50
N LEU A 97 5.69 1.13 15.43
CA LEU A 97 5.31 1.71 14.14
C LEU A 97 4.00 1.11 13.63
N GLY A 98 3.19 1.91 12.94
CA GLY A 98 2.06 1.36 12.21
C GLY A 98 1.04 2.40 11.74
N TRP A 99 0.00 1.90 11.11
CA TRP A 99 -1.10 2.68 10.56
C TRP A 99 -2.27 2.73 11.53
N ASP A 100 -2.81 3.93 11.70
CA ASP A 100 -4.10 4.22 12.31
C ASP A 100 -5.06 4.59 11.17
N ILE A 101 -6.03 3.73 10.93
CA ILE A 101 -6.97 3.84 9.80
C ILE A 101 -8.26 4.54 10.18
N ASN A 102 -8.49 4.79 11.47
CA ASN A 102 -9.70 5.42 11.98
C ASN A 102 -9.43 6.78 12.67
N LEU A 103 -8.15 7.15 12.80
CA LEU A 103 -7.62 8.37 13.39
C LEU A 103 -7.96 8.54 14.89
N ASP A 104 -8.08 7.44 15.64
CA ASP A 104 -8.32 7.45 17.09
C ASP A 104 -7.04 7.63 17.92
N GLY A 105 -5.88 7.68 17.26
CA GLY A 105 -4.57 7.84 17.87
C GLY A 105 -3.92 6.53 18.30
N THR A 106 -4.51 5.38 17.96
CA THR A 106 -3.96 4.05 18.22
C THR A 106 -3.59 3.34 16.92
N ILE A 107 -2.50 2.56 16.97
CA ILE A 107 -2.06 1.80 15.80
C ILE A 107 -3.00 0.61 15.61
N ASP A 108 -3.71 0.58 14.48
CA ASP A 108 -4.56 -0.52 14.06
C ASP A 108 -3.75 -1.64 13.38
N ILE A 109 -2.79 -1.25 12.53
CA ILE A 109 -2.00 -2.17 11.70
C ILE A 109 -0.51 -1.90 11.93
N THR A 110 0.18 -2.85 12.56
CA THR A 110 1.60 -2.71 12.90
C THR A 110 2.51 -2.81 11.68
N ALA A 111 3.48 -1.92 11.58
CA ALA A 111 4.61 -2.03 10.66
C ALA A 111 5.82 -2.64 11.39
N THR A 112 6.50 -3.60 10.75
CA THR A 112 7.59 -4.38 11.38
C THR A 112 9.00 -3.88 11.04
N SER A 113 9.09 -2.91 10.14
CA SER A 113 10.36 -2.33 9.70
C SER A 113 10.25 -0.80 9.66
N PRO A 114 11.35 -0.06 9.95
CA PRO A 114 11.36 1.40 9.90
C PRO A 114 11.04 1.99 8.53
N ALA A 115 11.29 1.25 7.45
CA ALA A 115 10.92 1.66 6.11
C ALA A 115 10.55 0.44 5.25
N GLY A 116 9.54 0.60 4.40
CA GLY A 116 9.05 -0.45 3.52
C GLY A 116 7.60 -0.23 3.15
N PHE A 117 6.98 -1.26 2.58
CA PHE A 117 5.56 -1.28 2.27
C PHE A 117 4.80 -2.11 3.30
N THR A 118 3.58 -1.68 3.61
CA THR A 118 2.63 -2.40 4.47
C THR A 118 1.33 -2.60 3.70
N ASN A 119 0.79 -3.83 3.72
CA ASN A 119 -0.57 -4.06 3.24
C ASN A 119 -1.56 -3.58 4.31
N VAL A 120 -2.42 -2.66 3.93
CA VAL A 120 -3.38 -1.99 4.80
C VAL A 120 -4.78 -2.24 4.28
N TYR A 121 -5.56 -3.03 5.03
CA TYR A 121 -6.98 -3.20 4.76
C TYR A 121 -7.77 -2.06 5.40
N ILE A 122 -8.51 -1.30 4.60
CA ILE A 122 -9.36 -0.22 5.06
C ILE A 122 -10.82 -0.60 4.78
N PRO A 123 -11.65 -0.83 5.82
CA PRO A 123 -13.05 -1.23 5.63
C PRO A 123 -13.86 -0.06 5.08
N ILE A 124 -14.89 -0.35 4.28
CA ILE A 124 -15.71 0.63 3.55
C ILE A 124 -16.32 1.72 4.45
N SER A 125 -16.50 1.43 5.75
CA SER A 125 -16.98 2.39 6.74
C SER A 125 -15.99 3.53 7.04
N GLN A 126 -14.71 3.38 6.73
CA GLN A 126 -13.67 4.40 6.88
C GLN A 126 -13.42 5.18 5.58
N TRP A 127 -14.11 4.82 4.49
CA TRP A 127 -14.01 5.50 3.21
C TRP A 127 -15.14 6.51 3.05
N ASN A 128 -14.81 7.61 2.40
CA ASN A 128 -15.77 8.52 1.81
C ASN A 128 -15.77 8.30 0.29
N SER A 129 -16.86 8.65 -0.37
CA SER A 129 -16.97 8.55 -1.82
C SER A 129 -17.56 9.81 -2.41
N PHE A 130 -17.05 10.24 -3.56
CA PHE A 130 -17.72 11.18 -4.44
C PHE A 130 -17.84 10.58 -5.84
N VAL A 131 -18.73 11.12 -6.64
CA VAL A 131 -18.90 10.73 -8.04
C VAL A 131 -18.22 11.80 -8.90
N GLY A 132 -17.32 11.39 -9.80
CA GLY A 132 -16.96 12.21 -10.98
C GLY A 132 -15.62 12.94 -11.00
N ILE A 133 -14.51 12.40 -10.50
CA ILE A 133 -13.19 12.88 -10.95
C ILE A 133 -12.79 12.05 -12.16
N ASP A 134 -12.80 12.65 -13.35
CA ASP A 134 -12.09 12.08 -14.49
C ASP A 134 -10.58 12.34 -14.38
N SER A 135 -9.77 11.66 -15.18
CA SER A 135 -8.31 11.83 -15.27
C SER A 135 -7.84 13.27 -15.58
N THR A 136 -8.76 14.21 -15.83
CA THR A 136 -8.49 15.63 -16.05
C THR A 136 -8.93 16.55 -14.90
N GLY A 137 -9.45 15.97 -13.81
CA GLY A 137 -9.83 16.71 -12.61
C GLY A 137 -11.17 17.47 -12.73
N TYR A 138 -12.03 17.12 -13.69
CA TYR A 138 -13.28 17.82 -13.94
C TYR A 138 -14.51 16.93 -13.70
N LEU A 139 -15.52 17.49 -13.03
CA LEU A 139 -16.84 16.87 -12.85
C LEU A 139 -17.61 16.94 -14.18
N THR A 140 -17.35 16.04 -15.14
CA THR A 140 -18.17 15.97 -16.36
C THR A 140 -19.33 14.98 -16.16
N ASP A 141 -20.50 15.56 -15.88
CA ASP A 141 -21.82 14.94 -15.70
C ASP A 141 -22.38 14.32 -17.01
N THR A 142 -21.59 13.52 -17.72
CA THR A 142 -22.05 12.80 -18.92
C THR A 142 -21.25 11.50 -19.12
N GLY A 143 -21.55 10.48 -18.30
CA GLY A 143 -21.31 9.08 -18.68
C GLY A 143 -20.19 8.32 -17.96
N ILE A 144 -19.53 8.92 -16.97
CA ILE A 144 -18.54 8.22 -16.15
C ILE A 144 -19.21 7.78 -14.84
N THR A 145 -19.34 6.47 -14.63
CA THR A 145 -19.87 5.84 -13.39
C THR A 145 -18.75 5.46 -12.42
N GLU A 146 -17.56 6.06 -12.57
CA GLU A 146 -16.43 5.81 -11.68
C GLU A 146 -16.71 6.38 -10.29
N HIS A 147 -16.64 5.50 -9.30
CA HIS A 147 -16.71 5.88 -7.90
C HIS A 147 -15.27 6.00 -7.39
N SER A 148 -14.86 7.22 -7.08
CA SER A 148 -13.60 7.45 -6.38
C SER A 148 -13.85 7.38 -4.89
N TYR A 149 -13.10 6.52 -4.21
CA TYR A 149 -13.11 6.40 -2.76
C TYR A 149 -11.89 7.11 -2.20
N TYR A 150 -12.07 7.87 -1.14
CA TYR A 150 -10.98 8.54 -0.44
C TYR A 150 -11.08 8.35 1.07
N SER A 151 -9.93 8.20 1.71
CA SER A 151 -9.79 8.06 3.16
C SER A 151 -8.51 8.77 3.62
N GLN A 152 -8.45 9.11 4.90
CA GLN A 152 -7.24 9.63 5.53
C GLN A 152 -6.80 8.63 6.59
N VAL A 153 -5.55 8.22 6.51
CA VAL A 153 -4.91 7.33 7.47
C VAL A 153 -3.69 8.02 8.05
N ALA A 154 -3.27 7.64 9.25
CA ALA A 154 -2.06 8.17 9.86
C ALA A 154 -1.02 7.07 10.02
N PHE A 155 0.22 7.33 9.63
CA PHE A 155 1.35 6.53 10.08
C PHE A 155 1.86 7.10 11.40
N ILE A 156 1.97 6.26 12.42
CA ILE A 156 2.37 6.64 13.78
C ILE A 156 3.68 5.93 14.11
N ALA A 157 4.61 6.68 14.71
CA ALA A 157 5.86 6.18 15.25
C ALA A 157 6.04 6.68 16.69
N ILE A 158 6.29 5.76 17.63
CA ILE A 158 6.48 6.05 19.06
C ILE A 158 7.74 5.34 19.54
N ASP A 159 8.66 6.09 20.13
CA ASP A 159 9.89 5.54 20.72
C ASP A 159 9.64 4.86 22.08
N THR A 160 10.65 4.17 22.61
CA THR A 160 10.54 3.47 23.90
C THR A 160 10.40 4.39 25.12
N HIS A 161 10.68 5.69 24.97
CA HIS A 161 10.56 6.70 26.02
C HIS A 161 9.22 7.48 25.93
N GLY A 162 8.38 7.13 24.96
CA GLY A 162 7.02 7.63 24.80
C GLY A 162 6.90 8.92 23.99
N ALA A 163 7.99 9.43 23.38
CA ALA A 163 7.82 10.49 22.40
C ALA A 163 7.40 9.88 21.06
N GLY A 164 6.50 10.57 20.36
CA GLY A 164 5.89 10.07 19.14
C GLY A 164 5.64 11.15 18.12
N HIS A 165 5.44 10.69 16.89
CA HIS A 165 5.10 11.51 15.74
C HIS A 165 4.06 10.77 14.89
N ALA A 166 3.22 11.53 14.21
CA ALA A 166 2.23 10.99 13.29
C ALA A 166 2.23 11.81 11.99
N SER A 167 2.06 11.14 10.86
CA SER A 167 1.93 11.78 9.54
C SER A 167 0.67 11.25 8.86
N ILE A 168 -0.14 12.16 8.33
CA ILE A 168 -1.39 11.82 7.64
C ILE A 168 -1.09 11.56 6.16
N LEU A 169 -1.66 10.49 5.63
CA LEU A 169 -1.69 10.17 4.21
C LEU A 169 -3.13 10.18 3.72
N GLU A 170 -3.35 10.86 2.60
CA GLU A 170 -4.57 10.71 1.82
C GLU A 170 -4.46 9.47 0.94
N VAL A 171 -5.45 8.58 1.05
CA VAL A 171 -5.57 7.37 0.25
C VAL A 171 -6.75 7.55 -0.68
N ILE A 172 -6.52 7.38 -1.97
CA ILE A 172 -7.51 7.49 -3.04
C ILE A 172 -7.50 6.19 -3.84
N VAL A 173 -8.65 5.55 -3.96
CA VAL A 173 -8.83 4.37 -4.81
C VAL A 173 -9.90 4.68 -5.83
N GLU A 174 -9.53 4.62 -7.09
CA GLU A 174 -10.45 4.76 -8.20
C GLU A 174 -11.04 3.38 -8.52
N ARG A 175 -12.36 3.27 -8.40
CA ARG A 175 -13.07 2.10 -8.90
C ARG A 175 -13.68 2.46 -10.23
N GLU A 176 -13.12 1.90 -11.29
CA GLU A 176 -13.83 1.78 -12.56
C GLU A 176 -15.07 0.93 -12.32
N TYR A 177 -16.25 1.56 -12.37
CA TYR A 177 -17.46 0.80 -12.62
C TYR A 177 -17.35 0.40 -14.08
N GLU A 178 -17.13 -0.88 -14.35
CA GLU A 178 -17.29 -1.43 -15.68
C GLU A 178 -18.74 -1.14 -16.12
N ASN A 179 -18.96 0.02 -16.73
CA ASN A 179 -19.97 0.07 -17.75
C ASN A 179 -19.51 -0.97 -18.75
N ASN A 180 -20.35 -1.98 -18.96
CA ASN A 180 -20.26 -2.95 -20.04
C ASN A 180 -20.36 -2.25 -21.42
N THR A 181 -19.70 -1.11 -21.61
CA THR A 181 -18.93 -0.89 -22.83
C THR A 181 -17.79 -1.88 -22.75
N ALA A 182 -18.06 -3.10 -23.20
CA ALA A 182 -17.06 -4.06 -23.63
C ALA A 182 -15.86 -3.26 -24.14
N SER A 183 -14.68 -3.51 -23.56
CA SER A 183 -13.45 -2.95 -24.08
C SER A 183 -13.56 -3.03 -25.60
N THR A 184 -13.30 -1.92 -26.30
CA THR A 184 -13.23 -1.96 -27.76
C THR A 184 -12.02 -2.76 -28.25
N GLU A 185 -11.40 -3.50 -27.34
CA GLU A 185 -10.45 -4.55 -27.57
C GLU A 185 -11.13 -5.64 -28.39
N PHE A 186 -10.53 -5.93 -29.53
CA PHE A 186 -11.07 -6.86 -30.50
C PHE A 186 -11.17 -8.26 -29.88
N ALA A 187 -12.38 -8.68 -29.53
CA ALA A 187 -12.64 -10.03 -29.06
C ALA A 187 -12.83 -10.96 -30.26
N PHE A 188 -12.07 -12.06 -30.25
CA PHE A 188 -12.16 -13.13 -31.24
C PHE A 188 -12.58 -14.41 -30.54
N THR A 189 -13.64 -15.05 -31.04
CA THR A 189 -14.00 -16.40 -30.64
C THR A 189 -13.64 -17.37 -31.76
N ALA A 190 -13.10 -18.53 -31.38
CA ALA A 190 -12.87 -19.65 -32.27
C ALA A 190 -13.79 -20.79 -31.86
N ASP A 191 -14.67 -21.22 -32.76
CA ASP A 191 -15.47 -22.42 -32.54
C ASP A 191 -14.78 -23.60 -33.23
N GLY A 192 -14.40 -24.60 -32.41
CA GLY A 192 -13.71 -25.81 -32.83
C GLY A 192 -14.63 -27.00 -33.07
N ALA A 193 -15.95 -26.82 -33.03
CA ALA A 193 -16.89 -27.92 -33.23
C ALA A 193 -17.91 -27.60 -34.33
N ILE A 194 -17.45 -27.64 -35.58
CA ILE A 194 -18.37 -27.95 -36.68
C ILE A 194 -18.38 -29.48 -36.79
N GLU A 195 -19.54 -30.10 -36.63
CA GLU A 195 -19.70 -31.56 -36.63
C GLU A 195 -18.95 -32.23 -37.80
N GLY A 196 -17.95 -33.03 -37.47
CA GLY A 196 -17.14 -33.80 -38.43
C GLY A 196 -15.77 -34.11 -37.86
N GLN A 197 -15.33 -35.37 -37.94
CA GLN A 197 -13.93 -35.70 -37.65
C GLN A 197 -13.06 -35.12 -38.78
N PRO A 198 -11.89 -34.53 -38.49
CA PRO A 198 -10.94 -34.13 -39.52
C PRO A 198 -10.63 -35.33 -40.42
N SER A 199 -10.78 -35.14 -41.71
CA SER A 199 -10.55 -36.10 -42.77
C SER A 199 -9.30 -35.69 -43.57
N THR A 200 -8.85 -36.56 -44.48
CA THR A 200 -7.79 -36.23 -45.44
C THR A 200 -8.33 -35.49 -46.66
N ALA A 201 -9.60 -35.09 -46.65
CA ALA A 201 -10.24 -34.39 -47.75
C ALA A 201 -10.05 -32.87 -47.60
N THR A 202 -10.02 -32.17 -48.73
CA THR A 202 -9.71 -30.73 -48.77
C THR A 202 -10.93 -29.85 -48.45
N ASP A 203 -12.05 -30.44 -48.06
CA ASP A 203 -13.36 -29.80 -47.88
C ASP A 203 -13.87 -29.82 -46.42
N ASP A 204 -12.99 -30.13 -45.47
CA ASP A 204 -13.32 -30.05 -44.05
C ASP A 204 -13.59 -28.62 -43.57
N SER A 205 -14.53 -28.48 -42.64
CA SER A 205 -14.81 -27.20 -41.97
C SER A 205 -13.76 -26.91 -40.91
N LEU A 206 -12.71 -26.18 -41.31
CA LEU A 206 -11.66 -25.67 -40.44
C LEU A 206 -12.18 -24.62 -39.45
N VAL A 207 -11.41 -24.41 -38.36
CA VAL A 207 -11.70 -23.51 -37.23
C VAL A 207 -12.23 -22.16 -37.73
N ARG A 208 -13.47 -21.83 -37.35
CA ARG A 208 -14.08 -20.55 -37.70
C ARG A 208 -13.78 -19.53 -36.61
N MET A 209 -12.98 -18.53 -36.96
CA MET A 209 -12.74 -17.37 -36.09
C MET A 209 -13.74 -16.26 -36.42
N THR A 210 -14.48 -15.81 -35.41
CA THR A 210 -15.45 -14.72 -35.54
C THR A 210 -15.05 -13.60 -34.59
N MET A 211 -14.88 -12.39 -35.14
CA MET A 211 -14.78 -11.19 -34.31
C MET A 211 -16.18 -10.83 -33.84
N ASN A 212 -16.45 -11.02 -32.56
CA ASN A 212 -17.77 -10.82 -31.97
C ASN A 212 -17.94 -9.42 -31.38
N GLN A 213 -16.85 -8.66 -31.22
CA GLN A 213 -16.84 -7.28 -30.70
C GLN A 213 -15.74 -6.44 -31.38
N GLY A 214 -15.99 -5.13 -31.56
CA GLY A 214 -15.05 -4.17 -32.15
C GLY A 214 -15.57 -3.43 -33.38
N GLN A 215 -14.85 -2.37 -33.80
CA GLN A 215 -15.13 -1.63 -35.04
C GLN A 215 -14.64 -2.42 -36.27
N ALA A 216 -15.16 -2.12 -37.46
CA ALA A 216 -14.72 -2.77 -38.69
C ALA A 216 -13.20 -2.60 -38.90
N ILE A 217 -12.45 -3.70 -38.86
CA ILE A 217 -11.00 -3.69 -39.09
C ILE A 217 -10.71 -4.00 -40.55
N ASN A 218 -9.67 -3.37 -41.09
CA ASN A 218 -9.02 -3.87 -42.29
C ASN A 218 -8.26 -5.16 -41.96
N TRP A 219 -8.77 -6.30 -42.43
CA TRP A 219 -8.15 -7.61 -42.25
C TRP A 219 -6.70 -7.69 -42.76
N ALA A 220 -6.27 -6.76 -43.63
CA ALA A 220 -4.87 -6.66 -44.06
C ALA A 220 -3.89 -6.20 -42.95
N ALA A 221 -4.41 -5.70 -41.82
CA ALA A 221 -3.63 -5.24 -40.67
C ALA A 221 -3.71 -6.19 -39.46
N VAL A 222 -4.47 -7.28 -39.57
CA VAL A 222 -4.66 -8.26 -38.50
C VAL A 222 -3.72 -9.44 -38.73
N SER A 223 -2.82 -9.69 -37.77
CA SER A 223 -1.96 -10.87 -37.76
C SER A 223 -2.48 -11.84 -36.72
N VAL A 224 -3.07 -12.95 -37.17
CA VAL A 224 -3.55 -14.03 -36.30
C VAL A 224 -2.48 -15.10 -36.19
N SER A 225 -2.07 -15.42 -34.96
CA SER A 225 -1.18 -16.56 -34.70
C SER A 225 -1.94 -17.61 -33.90
N VAL A 226 -1.90 -18.86 -34.37
CA VAL A 226 -2.56 -19.99 -33.72
C VAL A 226 -1.50 -20.96 -33.21
N SER A 227 -1.64 -21.40 -31.96
CA SER A 227 -0.86 -22.50 -31.38
C SER A 227 -1.80 -23.65 -31.04
N ILE A 228 -1.40 -24.87 -31.39
CA ILE A 228 -2.12 -26.10 -31.09
C ILE A 228 -1.19 -26.95 -30.21
N ASN A 229 -1.69 -27.43 -29.06
CA ASN A 229 -0.95 -28.27 -28.11
C ASN A 229 0.40 -27.69 -27.67
N ASP A 230 0.46 -26.40 -27.34
CA ASP A 230 1.67 -25.69 -26.89
C ASP A 230 2.84 -25.71 -27.89
N GLY A 231 2.55 -25.94 -29.17
CA GLY A 231 3.52 -25.81 -30.26
C GLY A 231 3.92 -24.35 -30.53
N ALA A 232 5.04 -24.17 -31.25
CA ALA A 232 5.47 -22.85 -31.70
C ALA A 232 4.35 -22.15 -32.49
N PRO A 233 3.97 -20.90 -32.15
CA PRO A 233 2.91 -20.19 -32.85
C PRO A 233 3.25 -20.03 -34.33
N ILE A 234 2.29 -20.32 -35.20
CA ILE A 234 2.42 -20.06 -36.63
C ILE A 234 1.58 -18.84 -36.97
N THR A 235 2.20 -17.86 -37.62
CA THR A 235 1.56 -16.64 -38.08
C THR A 235 1.09 -16.83 -39.53
N CYS A 236 -0.19 -16.62 -39.82
CA CYS A 236 -0.67 -16.58 -41.21
C CYS A 236 -0.07 -15.34 -41.90
N ASP A 237 0.84 -15.54 -42.85
CA ASP A 237 1.47 -14.44 -43.59
C ASP A 237 0.58 -14.01 -44.76
N LYS A 238 0.36 -12.69 -44.87
CA LYS A 238 -0.58 -12.05 -45.80
C LYS A 238 -0.12 -12.11 -47.27
N ASP A 239 1.11 -12.55 -47.54
CA ASP A 239 1.72 -12.47 -48.87
C ASP A 239 1.62 -13.75 -49.71
N SER A 240 0.94 -14.81 -49.24
CA SER A 240 0.50 -15.88 -50.14
C SER A 240 -0.77 -15.41 -50.86
N GLY A 241 -0.64 -15.03 -52.13
CA GLY A 241 -1.64 -14.33 -52.95
C GLY A 241 -3.00 -15.02 -53.19
N ASP A 242 -3.45 -15.93 -52.33
CA ASP A 242 -4.80 -16.45 -52.30
C ASP A 242 -5.47 -16.10 -50.97
N ARG A 243 -6.76 -15.75 -51.01
CA ARG A 243 -7.55 -15.19 -49.90
C ARG A 243 -7.88 -16.22 -48.80
N GLU A 244 -7.05 -17.23 -48.61
CA GLU A 244 -7.24 -18.32 -47.65
C GLU A 244 -5.93 -18.70 -46.95
N CYS A 245 -5.98 -18.79 -45.62
CA CYS A 245 -4.97 -19.50 -44.82
C CYS A 245 -5.48 -20.96 -44.71
N VAL A 246 -4.97 -21.86 -45.56
CA VAL A 246 -5.40 -23.27 -45.58
C VAL A 246 -4.51 -24.08 -44.64
N TYR A 247 -5.14 -24.71 -43.65
CA TYR A 247 -4.54 -25.72 -42.79
C TYR A 247 -4.58 -27.08 -43.52
N VAL A 248 -3.45 -27.78 -43.58
CA VAL A 248 -3.38 -29.20 -43.95
C VAL A 248 -2.82 -29.98 -42.77
#